data_AF-A0A520X5Z8-F1
#
_entry.id   AF-A0A520X5Z8-F1
#
_cell.length_a   1.000
_cell.length_b   1.000
_cell.length_c   1.000
_cell.angle_alpha   90.00
_cell.angle_beta   90.00
_cell.angle_gamma   90.00
#
_symmetry.space_group_name_H-M   'P 1'
#
loop_
_entity.id
_entity.type
_entity.pdbx_description
1 polymer ?
#
loop_
_entity_poly.entity_id
_entity_poly.type
_entity_poly.pdbx_seq_one_letter_code
_entity_poly.pdbx_strand_id
1 'polypeptide(L)'
;MQLLKTIKDANLKPSIEKKIIDIFSTKSIDFEHRFLELTENDLENLSKINSLIIENMDFLIDKFYDHLLEFKETKDIMLEKPGLVEHLRKVHTSYFKELFSLKYDDNYLALRFNTGLTHLNVNIPFNVFMGSYSYFLSLIIYFIKDELPKRGFSHKEILNIVNSIQKIINLDITLVIRAYYSKEINEKEKLGDDFIKRLSRIAEFRDEDTGAHIERMSYYCMIIAKHLGFDYDFQIDILEASPMHDIGKISIPDYVLLKPAKLTDDEFEIMKTHTVKGYDILSGSDSKIMKFGAEIALSHHERYDGYGYPNRLKGEDIPISGRICIV
;
A
#
# COMPACT_ATOMS: atom_id res chain seq x y z
N MET A 1 14.65 2.44 14.81
CA MET A 1 14.71 3.81 14.23
C MET A 1 14.92 3.83 12.72
N GLN A 2 15.69 2.89 12.14
CA GLN A 2 16.05 2.91 10.71
C GLN A 2 14.90 2.52 9.77
N LEU A 3 14.09 1.53 10.15
CA LEU A 3 12.91 1.12 9.38
C LEU A 3 11.88 2.24 9.27
N LEU A 4 11.52 2.86 10.39
CA LEU A 4 10.60 4.01 10.43
C LEU A 4 11.10 5.18 9.57
N LYS A 5 12.41 5.46 9.61
CA LYS A 5 13.01 6.48 8.75
C LYS A 5 12.86 6.11 7.27
N THR A 6 13.17 4.87 6.91
CA THR A 6 13.07 4.37 5.54
C THR A 6 11.64 4.43 5.00
N ILE A 7 10.65 4.07 5.81
CA ILE A 7 9.22 4.17 5.45
C ILE A 7 8.83 5.63 5.17
N LYS A 8 9.26 6.56 6.03
CA LYS A 8 8.99 8.00 5.84
C LYS A 8 9.69 8.56 4.61
N ASP A 9 10.93 8.14 4.34
CA ASP A 9 11.71 8.57 3.18
C ASP A 9 11.12 8.03 1.85
N ALA A 10 10.24 7.03 1.90
CA ALA A 10 9.58 6.46 0.72
C ALA A 10 8.43 7.32 0.16
N ASN A 11 8.11 8.47 0.79
CA ASN A 11 7.07 9.42 0.35
C ASN A 11 5.71 8.74 0.07
N LEU A 12 5.27 7.89 0.99
CA LEU A 12 4.01 7.17 0.89
C LEU A 12 2.87 8.00 1.51
N LYS A 13 1.61 7.68 1.21
CA LYS A 13 0.48 8.33 1.89
C LYS A 13 0.49 7.97 3.38
N PRO A 14 0.11 8.89 4.31
CA PRO A 14 0.10 8.60 5.74
C PRO A 14 -0.72 7.35 6.15
N SER A 15 -1.86 7.10 5.49
CA SER A 15 -2.68 5.91 5.69
C SER A 15 -1.95 4.60 5.34
N ILE A 16 -1.06 4.65 4.36
CA ILE A 16 -0.26 3.52 3.88
C ILE A 16 1.00 3.37 4.70
N GLU A 17 1.64 4.48 5.08
CA GLU A 17 2.73 4.46 6.06
C GLU A 17 2.28 3.76 7.35
N LYS A 18 1.09 4.10 7.88
CA LYS A 18 0.52 3.44 9.06
C LYS A 18 0.30 1.95 8.82
N LYS A 19 -0.30 1.56 7.68
CA LYS A 19 -0.47 0.13 7.31
C LYS A 19 0.88 -0.60 7.22
N ILE A 20 1.91 0.01 6.62
CA ILE A 20 3.24 -0.58 6.49
C ILE A 20 3.91 -0.69 7.87
N ILE A 21 3.81 0.35 8.69
CA ILE A 21 4.31 0.32 10.07
C ILE A 21 3.64 -0.81 10.85
N ASP A 22 2.33 -1.02 10.69
CA ASP A 22 1.60 -2.12 11.32
C ASP A 22 2.05 -3.49 10.77
N ILE A 23 2.23 -3.62 9.44
CA ILE A 23 2.72 -4.83 8.78
C ILE A 23 4.13 -5.19 9.27
N PHE A 24 4.99 -4.20 9.50
CA PHE A 24 6.35 -4.40 10.00
C PHE A 24 6.49 -4.20 11.52
N SER A 25 5.37 -4.11 12.25
CA SER A 25 5.39 -3.98 13.70
C SER A 25 5.88 -5.26 14.36
N THR A 26 6.44 -5.13 15.57
CA THR A 26 6.82 -6.28 16.41
C THR A 26 5.68 -7.29 16.57
N LYS A 27 4.43 -6.84 16.71
CA LYS A 27 3.25 -7.73 16.79
C LYS A 27 3.02 -8.58 15.52
N SER A 28 3.27 -8.01 14.34
CA SER A 28 3.12 -8.69 13.06
C SER A 28 4.26 -9.67 12.79
N ILE A 29 5.48 -9.29 13.20
CA ILE A 29 6.65 -10.17 13.15
C ILE A 29 6.48 -11.34 14.15
N ASP A 30 5.98 -11.09 15.36
CA ASP A 30 5.64 -12.12 16.35
C ASP A 30 4.51 -13.06 15.88
N PHE A 31 3.58 -12.56 15.05
CA PHE A 31 2.60 -13.41 14.39
C PHE A 31 3.26 -14.35 13.38
N GLU A 32 4.21 -13.86 12.57
CA GLU A 32 4.92 -14.70 11.60
C GLU A 32 5.85 -15.71 12.26
N HIS A 33 6.56 -15.34 13.32
CA HIS A 33 7.35 -16.30 14.11
C HIS A 33 6.48 -17.47 14.59
N ARG A 34 5.26 -17.17 15.06
CA ARG A 34 4.29 -18.19 15.47
C ARG A 34 3.70 -18.96 14.28
N PHE A 35 3.43 -18.29 13.17
CA PHE A 35 2.84 -18.89 11.97
C PHE A 35 3.81 -19.82 11.21
N LEU A 36 5.08 -19.43 11.11
CA LEU A 36 6.15 -20.22 10.49
C LEU A 36 6.75 -21.28 11.42
N GLU A 37 6.29 -21.32 12.68
CA GLU A 37 6.83 -22.17 13.75
C GLU A 37 8.37 -22.08 13.82
N LEU A 38 8.95 -20.89 13.67
CA LEU A 38 10.38 -20.65 13.83
C LEU A 38 10.72 -20.74 15.32
N THR A 39 11.36 -21.84 15.71
CA THR A 39 11.68 -22.14 17.12
C THR A 39 13.13 -21.84 17.46
N GLU A 40 13.47 -21.79 18.75
CA GLU A 40 14.87 -21.74 19.21
C GLU A 40 15.69 -22.91 18.65
N ASN A 41 15.09 -24.09 18.52
CA ASN A 41 15.72 -25.27 17.91
C ASN A 41 16.06 -25.04 16.42
N ASP A 42 15.26 -24.26 15.70
CA ASP A 42 15.60 -23.88 14.32
C ASP A 42 16.81 -22.95 14.27
N LEU A 43 16.89 -21.97 15.17
CA LEU A 43 18.06 -21.10 15.30
C LEU A 43 19.31 -21.88 15.69
N GLU A 44 19.17 -22.87 16.58
CA GLU A 44 20.27 -23.77 16.94
C GLU A 44 20.75 -24.59 15.73
N ASN A 45 19.83 -25.16 14.95
CA ASN A 45 20.18 -25.90 13.74
C ASN A 45 20.88 -25.02 12.71
N LEU A 46 20.43 -23.78 12.52
CA LEU A 46 21.06 -22.83 11.61
C LEU A 46 22.44 -22.38 12.12
N SER A 47 22.61 -22.23 13.44
CA SER A 47 23.90 -21.88 14.03
C SER A 47 24.99 -22.92 13.71
N LYS A 48 24.62 -24.21 13.61
CA LYS A 48 25.54 -25.32 13.28
C LYS A 48 26.14 -25.20 11.86
N ILE A 49 25.50 -24.44 10.98
CA ILE A 49 25.89 -24.31 9.57
C ILE A 49 26.20 -22.88 9.14
N ASN A 50 26.07 -21.89 10.02
CA ASN A 50 26.16 -20.49 9.61
C ASN A 50 27.51 -20.16 8.95
N SER A 51 28.61 -20.65 9.54
CA SER A 51 29.96 -20.35 9.12
C SER A 51 30.23 -21.02 7.78
N LEU A 52 29.77 -22.26 7.62
CA LEU A 52 29.83 -23.01 6.37
C LEU A 52 29.12 -22.26 5.23
N ILE A 53 27.90 -21.78 5.45
CA ILE A 53 27.16 -21.03 4.43
C ILE A 53 27.82 -19.67 4.15
N ILE A 54 28.20 -18.92 5.19
CA ILE A 54 28.78 -17.58 5.04
C ILE A 54 30.10 -17.63 4.28
N GLU A 55 30.97 -18.59 4.58
CA GLU A 55 32.25 -18.79 3.91
C GLU A 55 32.10 -19.18 2.43
N ASN A 56 30.99 -19.87 2.09
CA ASN A 56 30.72 -20.33 0.72
C ASN A 56 29.71 -19.46 -0.03
N MET A 57 29.26 -18.33 0.56
CA MET A 57 28.20 -17.52 -0.03
C MET A 57 28.61 -16.93 -1.38
N ASP A 58 29.87 -16.53 -1.54
CA ASP A 58 30.37 -15.99 -2.81
C ASP A 58 30.21 -17.02 -3.95
N PHE A 59 30.58 -18.28 -3.68
CA PHE A 59 30.38 -19.39 -4.63
C PHE A 59 28.89 -19.65 -4.92
N LEU A 60 28.04 -19.65 -3.89
CA LEU A 60 26.59 -19.86 -4.06
C LEU A 60 25.96 -18.74 -4.89
N ILE A 61 26.35 -17.49 -4.64
CA ILE A 61 25.85 -16.34 -5.39
C ILE A 61 26.36 -16.36 -6.82
N ASP A 62 27.58 -16.84 -7.03
CA ASP A 62 28.08 -16.96 -8.40
C ASP A 62 27.25 -17.96 -9.21
N LYS A 63 26.99 -19.14 -8.65
CA LYS A 63 26.10 -20.15 -9.26
C LYS A 63 24.68 -19.63 -9.44
N PHE A 64 24.18 -18.86 -8.48
CA PHE A 64 22.87 -18.25 -8.54
C PHE A 64 22.71 -17.35 -9.78
N TYR A 65 23.65 -16.41 -9.96
CA TYR A 65 23.59 -15.49 -11.09
C TYR A 65 23.95 -16.13 -12.42
N ASP A 66 24.84 -17.13 -12.44
CA ASP A 66 25.13 -17.88 -13.67
C ASP A 66 23.86 -18.53 -14.20
N HIS A 67 23.06 -19.15 -13.33
CA HIS A 67 21.77 -19.75 -13.71
C HIS A 67 20.72 -18.70 -14.09
N LEU A 68 20.63 -17.60 -13.34
CA LEU A 68 19.72 -16.51 -13.74
C LEU A 68 20.07 -16.01 -15.14
N LEU A 69 21.34 -15.87 -15.48
CA LEU A 69 21.81 -15.50 -16.82
C LEU A 69 21.69 -16.65 -17.84
N GLU A 70 20.93 -17.71 -17.61
CA GLU A 70 20.53 -18.66 -18.66
C GLU A 70 19.21 -18.23 -19.32
N PHE A 71 18.35 -17.55 -18.57
CA PHE A 71 17.02 -17.13 -19.03
C PHE A 71 17.05 -15.77 -19.72
N LYS A 72 16.15 -15.57 -20.70
CA LYS A 72 16.11 -14.33 -21.47
C LYS A 72 15.54 -13.18 -20.63
N GLU A 73 14.50 -13.46 -19.87
CA GLU A 73 13.74 -12.50 -19.07
C GLU A 73 14.61 -11.82 -18.02
N THR A 74 15.51 -12.58 -17.39
CA THR A 74 16.49 -12.10 -16.42
C THR A 74 17.67 -11.40 -17.09
N LYS A 75 18.17 -11.89 -18.24
CA LYS A 75 19.21 -11.21 -19.02
C LYS A 75 18.79 -9.81 -19.44
N ASP A 76 17.58 -9.68 -19.98
CA ASP A 76 17.06 -8.42 -20.49
C ASP A 76 17.01 -7.36 -19.38
N ILE A 77 16.71 -7.76 -18.14
CA ILE A 77 16.74 -6.88 -16.95
C ILE A 77 18.17 -6.60 -16.48
N MET A 78 18.97 -7.66 -16.30
CA MET A 78 20.27 -7.57 -15.63
C MET A 78 21.38 -6.98 -16.49
N LEU A 79 21.29 -7.13 -17.82
CA LEU A 79 22.27 -6.62 -18.77
C LEU A 79 21.89 -5.26 -19.36
N GLU A 80 20.73 -4.70 -18.99
CA GLU A 80 20.30 -3.36 -19.39
C GLU A 80 21.32 -2.28 -18.98
N LYS A 81 21.94 -2.46 -17.80
CA LYS A 81 22.89 -1.50 -17.23
C LYS A 81 24.28 -2.13 -17.05
N PRO A 82 25.33 -1.55 -17.65
CA PRO A 82 26.70 -2.02 -17.45
C PRO A 82 27.08 -2.06 -15.97
N GLY A 83 27.65 -3.18 -15.52
CA GLY A 83 28.09 -3.38 -14.13
C GLY A 83 26.98 -3.72 -13.13
N LEU A 84 25.71 -3.81 -13.56
CA LEU A 84 24.61 -4.14 -12.67
C LEU A 84 24.74 -5.54 -12.07
N VAL A 85 25.05 -6.56 -12.87
CA VAL A 85 25.24 -7.94 -12.38
C VAL A 85 26.30 -8.01 -11.29
N GLU A 86 27.45 -7.36 -11.50
CA GLU A 86 28.57 -7.35 -10.54
C GLU A 86 28.18 -6.63 -9.24
N HIS A 87 27.44 -5.53 -9.35
CA HIS A 87 26.88 -4.84 -8.20
C HIS A 87 25.89 -5.72 -7.44
N LEU A 88 24.96 -6.36 -8.16
CA LEU A 88 23.93 -7.21 -7.57
C LEU A 88 24.52 -8.48 -6.92
N ARG A 89 25.58 -9.07 -7.48
CA ARG A 89 26.35 -10.15 -6.83
C ARG A 89 26.86 -9.70 -5.46
N LYS A 90 27.52 -8.55 -5.37
CA LYS A 90 28.04 -7.99 -4.10
C LYS A 90 26.93 -7.71 -3.09
N VAL A 91 25.85 -7.07 -3.54
CA VAL A 91 24.72 -6.73 -2.68
C VAL A 91 24.06 -8.02 -2.15
N HIS A 92 23.78 -8.99 -3.01
CA HIS A 92 23.14 -10.24 -2.61
C HIS A 92 24.06 -11.09 -1.73
N THR A 93 25.36 -11.16 -1.98
CA THR A 93 26.32 -11.82 -1.07
C THR A 93 26.23 -11.23 0.32
N SER A 94 26.34 -9.90 0.46
CA SER A 94 26.27 -9.25 1.78
C SER A 94 24.95 -9.55 2.47
N TYR A 95 23.86 -9.48 1.72
CA TYR A 95 22.51 -9.69 2.22
C TYR A 95 22.28 -11.14 2.68
N PHE A 96 22.60 -12.14 1.86
CA PHE A 96 22.40 -13.53 2.27
C PHE A 96 23.35 -13.93 3.40
N LYS A 97 24.55 -13.34 3.49
CA LYS A 97 25.39 -13.47 4.70
C LYS A 97 24.67 -12.93 5.95
N GLU A 98 23.96 -11.81 5.83
CA GLU A 98 23.16 -11.24 6.92
C GLU A 98 21.99 -12.15 7.31
N LEU A 99 21.26 -12.70 6.34
CA LEU A 99 20.18 -13.69 6.59
C LEU A 99 20.68 -14.87 7.43
N PHE A 100 21.84 -15.44 7.09
CA PHE A 100 22.42 -16.57 7.81
C PHE A 100 23.23 -16.16 9.06
N SER A 101 23.41 -14.86 9.31
CA SER A 101 24.01 -14.37 10.57
C SER A 101 23.08 -14.48 11.77
N LEU A 102 21.78 -14.74 11.53
CA LEU A 102 20.71 -14.83 12.53
C LEU A 102 20.48 -13.51 13.29
N LYS A 103 20.83 -12.37 12.69
CA LYS A 103 20.59 -11.02 13.23
C LYS A 103 19.47 -10.32 12.47
N TYR A 104 18.25 -10.43 12.99
CA TYR A 104 17.04 -9.81 12.41
C TYR A 104 16.68 -8.51 13.14
N ASP A 105 17.54 -7.51 13.06
CA ASP A 105 17.32 -6.21 13.69
C ASP A 105 16.54 -5.23 12.79
N ASP A 106 16.30 -4.02 13.30
CA ASP A 106 15.65 -2.94 12.55
C ASP A 106 16.31 -2.65 11.19
N ASN A 107 17.62 -2.87 11.05
CA ASN A 107 18.35 -2.61 9.81
C ASN A 107 18.06 -3.69 8.78
N TYR A 108 18.02 -4.95 9.21
CA TYR A 108 17.61 -6.08 8.37
C TYR A 108 16.23 -5.84 7.76
N LEU A 109 15.26 -5.49 8.60
CA LEU A 109 13.88 -5.21 8.17
C LEU A 109 13.82 -4.03 7.20
N ALA A 110 14.54 -2.93 7.48
CA ALA A 110 14.62 -1.78 6.59
C ALA A 110 15.20 -2.15 5.22
N LEU A 111 16.21 -3.01 5.19
CA LEU A 111 16.82 -3.48 3.95
C LEU A 111 15.87 -4.36 3.13
N ARG A 112 15.09 -5.24 3.77
CA ARG A 112 14.07 -6.07 3.08
C ARG A 112 12.96 -5.21 2.49
N PHE A 113 12.51 -4.21 3.25
CA PHE A 113 11.55 -3.24 2.76
C PHE A 113 12.06 -2.48 1.52
N ASN A 114 13.29 -1.97 1.57
CA ASN A 114 13.93 -1.29 0.43
C ASN A 114 14.13 -2.20 -0.79
N THR A 115 14.42 -3.48 -0.57
CA THR A 115 14.57 -4.46 -1.66
C THR A 115 13.24 -4.63 -2.40
N GLY A 116 12.13 -4.80 -1.67
CA GLY A 116 10.80 -4.89 -2.28
C GLY A 116 10.41 -3.63 -3.06
N LEU A 117 10.71 -2.44 -2.52
CA LEU A 117 10.49 -1.17 -3.23
C LEU A 117 11.33 -1.06 -4.50
N THR A 118 12.60 -1.48 -4.44
CA THR A 118 13.52 -1.44 -5.59
C THR A 118 13.03 -2.36 -6.70
N HIS A 119 12.66 -3.60 -6.36
CA HIS A 119 12.15 -4.58 -7.33
C HIS A 119 10.93 -4.06 -8.09
N LEU A 120 10.02 -3.38 -7.40
CA LEU A 120 8.88 -2.77 -8.03
C LEU A 120 9.26 -1.55 -8.90
N ASN A 121 10.17 -0.69 -8.43
CA ASN A 121 10.62 0.47 -9.21
C ASN A 121 11.31 0.08 -10.53
N VAL A 122 11.92 -1.10 -10.58
CA VAL A 122 12.53 -1.65 -11.80
C VAL A 122 11.63 -2.70 -12.49
N ASN A 123 10.36 -2.81 -12.08
CA ASN A 123 9.35 -3.71 -12.67
C ASN A 123 9.81 -5.16 -12.81
N ILE A 124 10.51 -5.72 -11.81
CA ILE A 124 10.88 -7.14 -11.81
C ILE A 124 9.59 -7.98 -11.79
N PRO A 125 9.38 -8.86 -12.78
CA PRO A 125 8.20 -9.72 -12.79
C PRO A 125 8.14 -10.62 -11.55
N PHE A 126 6.96 -10.72 -10.94
CA PHE A 126 6.77 -11.51 -9.70
C PHE A 126 7.19 -12.98 -9.87
N ASN A 127 6.94 -13.58 -11.04
CA ASN A 127 7.39 -14.94 -11.34
C ASN A 127 8.92 -15.06 -11.41
N VAL A 128 9.62 -14.06 -11.95
CA VAL A 128 11.09 -14.02 -11.96
C VAL A 128 11.61 -13.91 -10.53
N PHE A 129 11.01 -13.05 -9.72
CA PHE A 129 11.35 -12.90 -8.30
C PHE A 129 11.16 -14.22 -7.52
N MET A 130 9.97 -14.81 -7.56
CA MET A 130 9.67 -16.06 -6.86
C MET A 130 10.50 -17.24 -7.36
N GLY A 131 10.73 -17.31 -8.68
CA GLY A 131 11.57 -18.33 -9.30
C GLY A 131 13.01 -18.24 -8.83
N SER A 132 13.55 -17.01 -8.76
CA SER A 132 14.92 -16.78 -8.28
C SER A 132 15.09 -17.21 -6.82
N TYR A 133 14.15 -16.86 -5.94
CA TYR A 133 14.18 -17.30 -4.54
C TYR A 133 14.10 -18.83 -4.40
N SER A 134 13.22 -19.46 -5.18
CA SER A 134 13.05 -20.91 -5.18
C SER A 134 14.32 -21.63 -5.65
N TYR A 135 15.00 -21.06 -6.65
CA TYR A 135 16.28 -21.58 -7.13
C TYR A 135 17.38 -21.40 -6.10
N PHE A 136 17.48 -20.22 -5.47
CA PHE A 136 18.47 -19.98 -4.41
C PHE A 136 18.30 -20.94 -3.23
N LEU A 137 17.06 -21.18 -2.78
CA LEU A 137 16.75 -22.19 -1.77
C LEU A 137 17.20 -23.58 -2.20
N SER A 138 16.91 -23.97 -3.44
CA SER A 138 17.32 -25.27 -4.00
C SER A 138 18.85 -25.42 -4.03
N LEU A 139 19.57 -24.35 -4.37
CA LEU A 139 21.02 -24.30 -4.41
C LEU A 139 21.62 -24.50 -3.01
N ILE A 140 21.10 -23.81 -1.99
CA ILE A 140 21.52 -23.99 -0.60
C ILE A 140 21.23 -25.40 -0.12
N ILE A 141 20.03 -25.93 -0.38
CA ILE A 141 19.65 -27.28 0.04
C ILE A 141 20.59 -28.32 -0.60
N TYR A 142 20.92 -28.15 -1.88
CA TYR A 142 21.87 -29.04 -2.56
C TYR A 142 23.25 -28.98 -1.92
N PHE A 143 23.79 -27.77 -1.71
CA PHE A 143 25.08 -27.55 -1.05
C PHE A 143 25.14 -28.20 0.34
N ILE A 144 24.10 -28.01 1.16
CA ILE A 144 24.01 -28.55 2.52
C ILE A 144 23.92 -30.09 2.50
N LYS A 145 23.14 -30.66 1.58
CA LYS A 145 23.04 -32.13 1.44
C LYS A 145 24.34 -32.78 0.99
N ASP A 146 25.20 -32.05 0.28
CA ASP A 146 26.52 -32.53 -0.14
C ASP A 146 27.57 -32.37 0.97
N GLU A 147 27.60 -31.22 1.66
CA GLU A 147 28.66 -30.90 2.63
C GLU A 147 28.47 -31.51 4.01
N LEU A 148 27.23 -31.58 4.53
CA LEU A 148 27.00 -32.03 5.90
C LEU A 148 27.33 -33.51 6.15
N PRO A 149 27.06 -34.46 5.23
CA PRO A 149 27.49 -35.85 5.42
C PRO A 149 29.01 -35.98 5.59
N LYS A 150 29.79 -35.20 4.82
CA LYS A 150 31.27 -35.18 4.89
C LYS A 150 31.78 -34.67 6.24
N ARG A 151 30.94 -33.94 6.98
CA ARG A 151 31.21 -33.36 8.30
C ARG A 151 30.64 -34.18 9.45
N GLY A 152 30.11 -35.37 9.17
CA GLY A 152 29.65 -36.33 10.19
C GLY A 152 28.22 -36.11 10.69
N PHE A 153 27.43 -35.24 10.04
CA PHE A 153 26.02 -35.06 10.40
C PHE A 153 25.18 -36.27 9.97
N SER A 154 24.29 -36.71 10.86
CA SER A 154 23.34 -37.76 10.56
C SER A 154 22.25 -37.29 9.59
N HIS A 155 21.60 -38.24 8.92
CA HIS A 155 20.48 -37.93 8.02
C HIS A 155 19.36 -37.12 8.72
N LYS A 156 19.06 -37.44 9.98
CA LYS A 156 18.04 -36.73 10.76
C LYS A 156 18.44 -35.27 11.04
N GLU A 157 19.70 -35.02 11.39
CA GLU A 157 20.20 -33.66 11.61
C GLU A 157 20.16 -32.84 10.33
N ILE A 158 20.55 -33.43 9.20
CA ILE A 158 20.49 -32.76 7.88
C ILE A 158 19.05 -32.39 7.53
N LEU A 159 18.07 -33.28 7.75
CA LEU A 159 16.66 -32.97 7.52
C LEU A 159 16.16 -31.81 8.39
N ASN A 160 16.53 -31.80 9.68
CA ASN A 160 16.16 -30.71 10.58
C ASN A 160 16.75 -29.37 10.12
N ILE A 161 18.03 -29.37 9.74
CA ILE A 161 18.71 -28.18 9.21
C ILE A 161 18.07 -27.69 7.92
N VAL A 162 17.75 -28.60 6.98
CA VAL A 162 17.05 -28.24 5.73
C VAL A 162 15.69 -27.60 6.02
N ASN A 163 14.93 -28.13 6.98
CA ASN A 163 13.66 -27.55 7.38
C ASN A 163 13.84 -26.14 7.98
N SER A 164 14.84 -25.95 8.83
CA SER A 164 15.14 -24.63 9.41
C SER A 164 15.58 -23.61 8.34
N ILE A 165 16.33 -24.04 7.31
CA ILE A 165 16.67 -23.20 6.15
C ILE A 165 15.42 -22.79 5.37
N GLN A 166 14.51 -23.73 5.10
CA GLN A 166 13.26 -23.41 4.41
C GLN A 166 12.45 -22.37 5.17
N LYS A 167 12.32 -22.52 6.50
CA LYS A 167 11.61 -21.57 7.34
C LYS A 167 12.23 -20.17 7.29
N ILE A 168 13.57 -20.05 7.38
CA ILE A 168 14.22 -18.74 7.41
C ILE A 168 14.15 -18.03 6.05
N ILE A 169 14.26 -18.79 4.95
CA ILE A 169 14.08 -18.27 3.59
C ILE A 169 12.63 -17.85 3.36
N ASN A 170 11.66 -18.60 3.89
CA ASN A 170 10.23 -18.25 3.81
C ASN A 170 9.90 -16.97 4.60
N LEU A 171 10.49 -16.77 5.78
CA LEU A 171 10.36 -15.51 6.51
C LEU A 171 10.89 -14.35 5.67
N ASP A 172 12.10 -14.51 5.15
CA ASP A 172 12.78 -13.49 4.38
C ASP A 172 12.03 -13.08 3.11
N ILE A 173 11.60 -14.04 2.29
CA ILE A 173 10.84 -13.75 1.07
C ILE A 173 9.51 -13.06 1.41
N THR A 174 8.87 -13.44 2.53
CA THR A 174 7.60 -12.84 2.95
C THR A 174 7.76 -11.36 3.31
N LEU A 175 8.87 -10.98 3.96
CA LEU A 175 9.18 -9.57 4.24
C LEU A 175 9.32 -8.74 2.96
N VAL A 176 9.96 -9.28 1.93
CA VAL A 176 10.12 -8.60 0.63
C VAL A 176 8.77 -8.52 -0.10
N ILE A 177 7.99 -9.59 -0.09
CA ILE A 177 6.65 -9.65 -0.70
C ILE A 177 5.70 -8.63 -0.06
N ARG A 178 5.74 -8.46 1.26
CA ARG A 178 4.94 -7.45 1.99
C ARG A 178 5.23 -6.04 1.48
N ALA A 179 6.50 -5.70 1.29
CA ALA A 179 6.90 -4.41 0.73
C ALA A 179 6.42 -4.26 -0.71
N TYR A 180 6.56 -5.31 -1.52
CA TYR A 180 6.10 -5.36 -2.91
C TYR A 180 4.59 -5.06 -3.03
N TYR A 181 3.73 -5.76 -2.27
CA TYR A 181 2.28 -5.55 -2.30
C TYR A 181 1.86 -4.19 -1.72
N SER A 182 2.58 -3.65 -0.74
CA SER A 182 2.20 -2.40 -0.10
C SER A 182 2.17 -1.20 -1.06
N LYS A 183 3.08 -1.15 -2.04
CA LYS A 183 3.11 -0.09 -3.06
C LYS A 183 2.13 -0.36 -4.21
N GLU A 184 1.86 -1.61 -4.58
CA GLU A 184 0.79 -1.90 -5.56
C GLU A 184 -0.59 -1.46 -5.02
N ILE A 185 -0.85 -1.71 -3.73
CA ILE A 185 -2.03 -1.19 -3.04
C ILE A 185 -2.03 0.35 -3.06
N ASN A 186 -0.89 0.99 -2.80
CA ASN A 186 -0.76 2.45 -2.89
C ASN A 186 -1.07 3.01 -4.28
N GLU A 187 -0.56 2.39 -5.33
CA GLU A 187 -0.80 2.83 -6.70
C GLU A 187 -2.27 2.67 -7.09
N LYS A 188 -2.91 1.57 -6.67
CA LYS A 188 -4.37 1.38 -6.85
C LYS A 188 -5.19 2.40 -6.06
N GLU A 189 -4.82 2.69 -4.80
CA GLU A 189 -5.47 3.73 -4.00
C GLU A 189 -5.27 5.12 -4.63
N LYS A 190 -4.06 5.46 -5.10
CA LYS A 190 -3.80 6.71 -5.83
C LYS A 190 -4.62 6.84 -7.11
N LEU A 191 -4.74 5.76 -7.87
CA LEU A 191 -5.55 5.72 -9.09
C LEU A 191 -7.04 5.95 -8.78
N GLY A 192 -7.55 5.32 -7.72
CA GLY A 192 -8.92 5.52 -7.25
C GLY A 192 -9.19 6.99 -6.90
N ASP A 193 -8.29 7.61 -6.12
CA ASP A 193 -8.44 9.02 -5.72
C ASP A 193 -8.36 9.97 -6.92
N ASP A 194 -7.43 9.75 -7.86
CA ASP A 194 -7.32 10.57 -9.07
C ASP A 194 -8.58 10.44 -9.94
N PHE A 195 -9.13 9.23 -10.04
CA PHE A 195 -10.37 8.99 -10.77
C PHE A 195 -11.55 9.73 -10.14
N ILE A 196 -11.71 9.68 -8.81
CA ILE A 196 -12.78 10.39 -8.11
C ILE A 196 -12.60 11.90 -8.27
N LYS A 197 -11.40 12.45 -8.07
CA LYS A 197 -11.13 13.89 -8.26
C LYS A 197 -11.47 14.35 -9.67
N ARG A 198 -11.16 13.54 -10.69
CA ARG A 198 -11.51 13.85 -12.09
C ARG A 198 -13.02 13.80 -12.32
N LEU A 199 -13.73 12.81 -11.78
CA LEU A 199 -15.19 12.72 -11.88
C LEU A 199 -15.87 13.92 -11.21
N SER A 200 -15.44 14.28 -9.99
CA SER A 200 -15.91 15.50 -9.30
C SER A 200 -15.67 16.75 -10.15
N ARG A 201 -14.47 16.88 -10.74
CA ARG A 201 -14.18 18.00 -11.64
C ARG A 201 -15.04 18.00 -12.89
N ILE A 202 -15.40 16.86 -13.45
CA ILE A 202 -16.31 16.78 -14.63
C ILE A 202 -17.70 17.30 -14.27
N ALA A 203 -18.22 16.95 -13.10
CA ALA A 203 -19.50 17.49 -12.63
C ALA A 203 -19.45 19.01 -12.51
N GLU A 204 -18.34 19.56 -12.01
CA GLU A 204 -18.13 21.00 -11.91
C GLU A 204 -17.86 21.70 -13.24
N PHE A 205 -17.12 21.11 -14.18
CA PHE A 205 -16.88 21.74 -15.50
C PHE A 205 -18.17 21.95 -16.31
N ARG A 206 -19.25 21.26 -15.95
CA ARG A 206 -20.58 21.50 -16.54
C ARG A 206 -21.30 22.70 -15.93
N ASP A 207 -20.77 23.32 -14.88
CA ASP A 207 -21.42 24.39 -14.11
C ASP A 207 -20.48 25.61 -13.89
N GLU A 208 -19.20 25.37 -13.56
CA GLU A 208 -18.15 26.36 -13.29
C GLU A 208 -16.88 26.17 -14.14
N ASP A 209 -16.19 27.28 -14.43
CA ASP A 209 -15.13 27.35 -15.47
C ASP A 209 -13.75 26.76 -15.09
N THR A 210 -13.46 26.46 -13.81
CA THR A 210 -12.06 26.13 -13.42
C THR A 210 -11.84 24.96 -12.45
N GLY A 211 -12.87 24.40 -11.81
CA GLY A 211 -12.72 23.27 -10.86
C GLY A 211 -11.83 23.53 -9.62
N ALA A 212 -11.20 24.71 -9.53
CA ALA A 212 -10.37 25.13 -8.41
C ALA A 212 -11.20 25.43 -7.14
N HIS A 213 -12.50 25.62 -7.29
CA HIS A 213 -13.46 25.74 -6.20
C HIS A 213 -13.44 24.50 -5.29
N ILE A 214 -13.52 23.30 -5.88
CA ILE A 214 -13.52 22.02 -5.16
C ILE A 214 -12.34 21.92 -4.18
N GLU A 215 -11.14 22.22 -4.67
CA GLU A 215 -9.92 22.11 -3.87
C GLU A 215 -9.95 23.09 -2.71
N ARG A 216 -10.30 24.36 -2.95
CA ARG A 216 -10.41 25.37 -1.88
C ARG A 216 -11.45 24.99 -0.83
N MET A 217 -12.63 24.56 -1.26
CA MET A 217 -13.72 24.16 -0.37
C MET A 217 -13.28 22.99 0.52
N SER A 218 -12.62 21.98 -0.05
CA SER A 218 -12.12 20.84 0.74
C SER A 218 -11.13 21.24 1.83
N TYR A 219 -10.26 22.20 1.56
CA TYR A 219 -9.34 22.75 2.57
C TYR A 219 -10.08 23.53 3.66
N TYR A 220 -11.15 24.27 3.32
CA TYR A 220 -11.98 24.94 4.33
C TYR A 220 -12.65 23.93 5.25
N CYS A 221 -13.23 22.86 4.71
CA CYS A 221 -13.82 21.78 5.50
C CYS A 221 -12.82 21.17 6.50
N MET A 222 -11.59 20.89 6.05
CA MET A 222 -10.52 20.38 6.92
C MET A 222 -10.16 21.36 8.04
N ILE A 223 -10.03 22.65 7.73
CA ILE A 223 -9.69 23.68 8.71
C ILE A 223 -10.81 23.85 9.75
N ILE A 224 -12.08 23.84 9.31
CA ILE A 224 -13.24 23.90 10.20
C ILE A 224 -13.24 22.67 11.12
N ALA A 225 -13.11 21.47 10.56
CA ALA A 225 -13.04 20.23 11.35
C ALA A 225 -11.93 20.27 12.41
N LYS A 226 -10.75 20.78 12.02
CA LYS A 226 -9.62 20.99 12.95
C LYS A 226 -9.97 21.94 14.08
N HIS A 227 -10.63 23.06 13.81
CA HIS A 227 -11.03 24.04 14.84
C HIS A 227 -12.15 23.55 15.75
N LEU A 228 -12.99 22.64 15.27
CA LEU A 228 -14.00 21.95 16.08
C LEU A 228 -13.41 20.83 16.97
N GLY A 229 -12.11 20.54 16.87
CA GLY A 229 -11.43 19.56 17.71
C GLY A 229 -11.54 18.12 17.22
N PHE A 230 -11.92 17.88 15.96
CA PHE A 230 -11.90 16.54 15.38
C PHE A 230 -10.47 16.01 15.23
N ASP A 231 -10.32 14.69 15.30
CA ASP A 231 -9.02 14.04 15.14
C ASP A 231 -8.47 14.17 13.71
N TYR A 232 -7.20 13.81 13.54
CA TYR A 232 -6.53 13.92 12.24
C TYR A 232 -7.16 13.00 11.19
N ASP A 233 -7.65 11.83 11.59
CA ASP A 233 -8.26 10.88 10.66
C ASP A 233 -9.54 11.48 10.04
N PHE A 234 -10.43 12.08 10.85
CA PHE A 234 -11.62 12.78 10.36
C PHE A 234 -11.27 14.02 9.51
N GLN A 235 -10.24 14.77 9.88
CA GLN A 235 -9.77 15.92 9.09
C GLN A 235 -9.34 15.50 7.67
N ILE A 236 -8.66 14.37 7.54
CA ILE A 236 -8.29 13.81 6.24
C ILE A 236 -9.50 13.25 5.51
N ASP A 237 -10.38 12.52 6.21
CA ASP A 237 -11.59 11.98 5.58
C ASP A 237 -12.44 13.09 4.95
N ILE A 238 -12.63 14.23 5.64
CA ILE A 238 -13.48 15.31 5.13
C ILE A 238 -12.80 16.10 4.01
N LEU A 239 -11.47 16.26 4.07
CA LEU A 239 -10.67 16.81 2.98
C LEU A 239 -10.82 15.99 1.70
N GLU A 240 -10.83 14.66 1.82
CA GLU A 240 -10.91 13.75 0.67
C GLU A 240 -12.35 13.55 0.16
N ALA A 241 -13.35 13.59 1.05
CA ALA A 241 -14.75 13.31 0.71
C ALA A 241 -15.54 14.54 0.23
N SER A 242 -15.29 15.73 0.78
CA SER A 242 -16.03 16.95 0.42
C SER A 242 -15.99 17.33 -1.07
N PRO A 243 -14.91 17.06 -1.84
CA PRO A 243 -14.91 17.20 -3.30
C PRO A 243 -16.05 16.50 -4.04
N MET A 244 -16.71 15.51 -3.43
CA MET A 244 -17.76 14.72 -4.07
C MET A 244 -19.17 15.29 -3.86
N HIS A 245 -19.33 16.38 -3.10
CA HIS A 245 -20.65 16.92 -2.73
C HIS A 245 -21.59 17.13 -3.93
N ASP A 246 -21.05 17.66 -5.03
CA ASP A 246 -21.80 18.03 -6.24
C ASP A 246 -21.72 17.01 -7.37
N ILE A 247 -21.20 15.79 -7.13
CA ILE A 247 -21.05 14.76 -8.17
C ILE A 247 -22.38 14.44 -8.89
N GLY A 248 -23.50 14.58 -8.18
CA GLY A 248 -24.84 14.33 -8.74
C GLY A 248 -25.28 15.33 -9.80
N LYS A 249 -24.60 16.48 -9.96
CA LYS A 249 -24.86 17.45 -11.04
C LYS A 249 -24.69 16.81 -12.42
N ILE A 250 -23.88 15.74 -12.53
CA ILE A 250 -23.77 14.96 -13.77
C ILE A 250 -25.12 14.44 -14.29
N SER A 251 -26.07 14.23 -13.38
CA SER A 251 -27.39 13.70 -13.67
C SER A 251 -28.47 14.79 -13.78
N ILE A 252 -28.07 16.07 -13.79
CA ILE A 252 -28.98 17.22 -14.00
C ILE A 252 -29.00 17.58 -15.49
N PRO A 253 -30.19 17.81 -16.08
CA PRO A 253 -30.30 18.23 -17.48
C PRO A 253 -29.63 19.59 -17.74
N ASP A 254 -28.97 19.74 -18.89
CA ASP A 254 -28.27 20.98 -19.26
C ASP A 254 -29.17 22.22 -19.25
N TYR A 255 -30.44 22.09 -19.66
CA TYR A 255 -31.36 23.23 -19.67
C TYR A 255 -31.72 23.75 -18.26
N VAL A 256 -31.48 22.95 -17.21
CA VAL A 256 -31.60 23.35 -15.81
C VAL A 256 -30.25 23.82 -15.30
N LEU A 257 -29.19 23.03 -15.51
CA LEU A 257 -27.84 23.30 -14.99
C LEU A 257 -27.23 24.58 -15.56
N LEU A 258 -27.28 24.74 -16.88
CA LEU A 258 -26.62 25.82 -17.62
C LEU A 258 -27.53 27.05 -17.86
N LYS A 259 -28.67 27.13 -17.18
CA LYS A 259 -29.65 28.21 -17.42
C LYS A 259 -29.07 29.56 -16.99
N PRO A 260 -28.90 30.55 -17.89
CA PRO A 260 -28.33 31.87 -17.56
C PRO A 260 -29.38 32.81 -16.94
N ALA A 261 -30.30 32.26 -16.14
CA ALA A 261 -31.39 32.98 -15.48
C ALA A 261 -31.82 32.22 -14.22
N LYS A 262 -32.63 32.86 -13.36
CA LYS A 262 -33.21 32.19 -12.20
C LYS A 262 -34.03 30.96 -12.64
N LEU A 263 -33.87 29.87 -11.92
CA LEU A 263 -34.68 28.66 -12.08
C LEU A 263 -36.13 28.96 -11.70
N THR A 264 -37.08 28.35 -12.41
CA THR A 264 -38.47 28.25 -11.94
C THR A 264 -38.55 27.29 -10.77
N ASP A 265 -39.67 27.26 -10.06
CA ASP A 265 -39.87 26.33 -8.95
C ASP A 265 -39.71 24.86 -9.41
N ASP A 266 -40.28 24.49 -10.56
CA ASP A 266 -40.15 23.13 -11.12
C ASP A 266 -38.71 22.79 -11.52
N GLU A 267 -37.97 23.74 -12.12
CA GLU A 267 -36.56 23.55 -12.46
C GLU A 267 -35.69 23.46 -11.20
N PHE A 268 -36.04 24.20 -10.15
CA PHE A 268 -35.36 24.12 -8.87
C PHE A 268 -35.63 22.77 -8.17
N GLU A 269 -36.84 22.22 -8.27
CA GLU A 269 -37.12 20.83 -7.83
C GLU A 269 -36.21 19.83 -8.55
N ILE A 270 -35.99 19.99 -9.86
CA ILE A 270 -35.05 19.16 -10.62
C ILE A 270 -33.61 19.36 -10.12
N MET A 271 -33.17 20.60 -9.94
CA MET A 271 -31.81 20.92 -9.47
C MET A 271 -31.52 20.27 -8.11
N LYS A 272 -32.45 20.33 -7.16
CA LYS A 272 -32.29 19.72 -5.82
C LYS A 272 -32.00 18.21 -5.87
N THR A 273 -32.41 17.52 -6.93
CA THR A 273 -32.16 16.07 -7.08
C THR A 273 -30.69 15.69 -7.17
N HIS A 274 -29.76 16.63 -7.42
CA HIS A 274 -28.33 16.33 -7.46
C HIS A 274 -27.82 15.76 -6.13
N THR A 275 -28.41 16.16 -5.01
CA THR A 275 -28.06 15.64 -3.67
C THR A 275 -28.32 14.13 -3.59
N VAL A 276 -29.57 13.72 -3.87
CA VAL A 276 -30.00 12.32 -3.86
C VAL A 276 -29.27 11.51 -4.94
N LYS A 277 -29.13 12.04 -6.15
CA LYS A 277 -28.39 11.38 -7.24
C LYS A 277 -26.91 11.21 -6.90
N GLY A 278 -26.31 12.19 -6.23
CA GLY A 278 -24.94 12.10 -5.74
C GLY A 278 -24.79 11.02 -4.67
N TYR A 279 -25.74 10.94 -3.73
CA TYR A 279 -25.82 9.83 -2.78
C TYR A 279 -25.95 8.48 -3.51
N ASP A 280 -26.84 8.36 -4.49
CA ASP A 280 -27.05 7.11 -5.22
C ASP A 280 -25.80 6.66 -6.01
N ILE A 281 -25.03 7.61 -6.58
CA ILE A 281 -23.76 7.34 -7.27
C ILE A 281 -22.69 6.80 -6.30
N LEU A 282 -22.66 7.32 -5.07
CA LEU A 282 -21.59 7.04 -4.11
C LEU A 282 -21.94 5.90 -3.12
N SER A 283 -23.22 5.69 -2.86
CA SER A 283 -23.73 4.68 -1.93
C SER A 283 -23.49 3.26 -2.45
N GLY A 284 -23.45 2.28 -1.53
CA GLY A 284 -23.16 0.88 -1.85
C GLY A 284 -21.67 0.52 -1.95
N SER A 285 -20.76 1.49 -1.86
CA SER A 285 -19.32 1.22 -1.72
C SER A 285 -18.98 0.81 -0.28
N ASP A 286 -18.01 -0.10 -0.10
CA ASP A 286 -17.40 -0.40 1.21
C ASP A 286 -16.34 0.61 1.64
N SER A 287 -15.90 1.48 0.72
CA SER A 287 -14.92 2.52 1.01
C SER A 287 -15.47 3.53 2.01
N LYS A 288 -14.71 3.77 3.09
CA LYS A 288 -15.03 4.79 4.11
C LYS A 288 -15.21 6.17 3.48
N ILE A 289 -14.30 6.56 2.59
CA ILE A 289 -14.34 7.87 1.90
C ILE A 289 -15.57 7.98 1.00
N MET A 290 -15.97 6.92 0.29
CA MET A 290 -17.18 6.92 -0.55
C MET A 290 -18.46 7.03 0.29
N LYS A 291 -18.54 6.29 1.41
CA LYS A 291 -19.67 6.42 2.35
C LYS A 291 -19.76 7.84 2.91
N PHE A 292 -18.62 8.44 3.21
CA PHE A 292 -18.56 9.81 3.73
C PHE A 292 -18.91 10.85 2.66
N GLY A 293 -18.45 10.65 1.42
CA GLY A 293 -18.85 11.46 0.27
C GLY A 293 -20.35 11.36 -0.01
N ALA A 294 -20.95 10.17 0.11
CA ALA A 294 -22.40 9.98 -0.03
C ALA A 294 -23.17 10.78 1.02
N GLU A 295 -22.75 10.72 2.29
CA GLU A 295 -23.35 11.50 3.38
C GLU A 295 -23.28 13.01 3.10
N ILE A 296 -22.13 13.52 2.64
CA ILE A 296 -21.95 14.92 2.26
C ILE A 296 -22.83 15.28 1.07
N ALA A 297 -22.83 14.49 -0.01
CA ALA A 297 -23.66 14.73 -1.18
C ALA A 297 -25.15 14.84 -0.83
N LEU A 298 -25.62 14.00 0.10
CA LEU A 298 -27.01 14.03 0.54
C LEU A 298 -27.35 15.21 1.44
N SER A 299 -26.40 15.73 2.23
CA SER A 299 -26.69 16.64 3.35
C SER A 299 -26.09 18.05 3.24
N HIS A 300 -25.23 18.34 2.25
CA HIS A 300 -24.55 19.63 2.14
C HIS A 300 -25.47 20.83 1.84
N HIS A 301 -26.75 20.59 1.51
CA HIS A 301 -27.78 21.63 1.38
C HIS A 301 -28.84 21.59 2.49
N GLU A 302 -28.66 20.74 3.50
CA GLU A 302 -29.49 20.74 4.70
C GLU A 302 -29.18 21.94 5.57
N ARG A 303 -30.20 22.67 6.00
CA ARG A 303 -30.04 23.90 6.78
C ARG A 303 -30.33 23.64 8.24
N TYR A 304 -29.52 24.21 9.13
CA TYR A 304 -29.67 24.03 10.58
C TYR A 304 -31.08 24.38 11.11
N ASP A 305 -31.78 25.29 10.43
CA ASP A 305 -33.16 25.71 10.74
C ASP A 305 -34.25 24.72 10.29
N GLY A 306 -33.92 23.71 9.48
CA GLY A 306 -34.84 22.71 8.93
C GLY A 306 -35.46 23.09 7.57
N TYR A 307 -35.04 24.20 6.96
CA TYR A 307 -35.57 24.64 5.66
C TYR A 307 -34.72 24.19 4.45
N GLY A 308 -33.75 23.29 4.68
CA GLY A 308 -32.88 22.74 3.64
C GLY A 308 -33.54 21.65 2.79
N TYR A 309 -32.73 20.93 2.03
CA TYR A 309 -33.15 19.78 1.22
C TYR A 309 -32.04 18.72 1.20
N PRO A 310 -32.36 17.45 0.88
CA PRO A 310 -33.66 16.91 0.47
C PRO A 310 -34.57 16.47 1.61
N ASN A 311 -34.04 16.18 2.79
CA ASN A 311 -34.76 15.55 3.90
C ASN A 311 -35.27 16.55 4.94
N ARG A 312 -34.84 17.83 4.88
CA ARG A 312 -35.22 18.90 5.82
C ARG A 312 -34.80 18.56 7.25
N LEU A 313 -33.61 18.01 7.39
CA LEU A 313 -33.00 17.71 8.68
C LEU A 313 -32.74 19.00 9.45
N LYS A 314 -32.83 18.94 10.79
CA LYS A 314 -32.73 20.13 11.65
C LYS A 314 -31.67 19.94 12.72
N GLY A 315 -30.91 21.00 12.99
CA GLY A 315 -29.93 21.02 14.07
C GLY A 315 -28.89 19.91 13.94
N GLU A 316 -28.84 19.04 14.94
CA GLU A 316 -27.86 17.93 15.01
C GLU A 316 -28.29 16.67 14.26
N ASP A 317 -29.53 16.61 13.75
CA ASP A 317 -29.96 15.53 12.86
C ASP A 317 -29.24 15.60 11.51
N ILE A 318 -28.68 16.77 11.17
CA ILE A 318 -27.80 16.94 10.01
C ILE A 318 -26.43 16.36 10.37
N PRO A 319 -25.92 15.40 9.57
CA PRO A 319 -24.58 14.89 9.76
C PRO A 319 -23.55 16.01 9.87
N ILE A 320 -22.57 15.84 10.76
CA ILE A 320 -21.56 16.89 10.99
C ILE A 320 -20.77 17.21 9.71
N SER A 321 -20.58 16.23 8.84
CA SER A 321 -19.94 16.39 7.53
C SER A 321 -20.70 17.35 6.61
N GLY A 322 -22.02 17.19 6.50
CA GLY A 322 -22.90 18.12 5.79
C GLY A 322 -22.91 19.51 6.41
N ARG A 323 -22.95 19.60 7.75
CA ARG A 323 -22.87 20.88 8.48
C ARG A 323 -21.54 21.61 8.29
N ILE A 324 -20.44 20.90 8.10
CA ILE A 324 -19.14 21.52 7.81
C ILE A 324 -19.09 21.97 6.35
N CYS A 325 -19.62 21.19 5.40
CA CYS A 325 -19.56 21.53 3.98
C CYS A 325 -20.52 22.65 3.55
N ILE A 326 -21.58 22.94 4.31
CA ILE A 326 -22.52 24.03 4.00
C ILE A 326 -22.01 25.42 4.40
N VAL A 327 -20.98 25.51 5.24
CA VAL A 327 -20.37 26.76 5.72
C VAL A 327 -19.42 27.32 4.67
#